data_AF-A0A3Q9IGZ5-F1
#
_entry.id   AF-A0A3Q9IGZ5-F1
#
_cell.length_a   1.000
_cell.length_b   1.000
_cell.length_c   1.000
_cell.angle_alpha   90.00
_cell.angle_beta   90.00
_cell.angle_gamma   90.00
#
_symmetry.space_group_name_H-M   'P 1'
#
loop_
_entity.id
_entity.type
_entity.pdbx_description
1 polymer ?
#
loop_
_entity_poly.entity_id
_entity_poly.type
_entity_poly.pdbx_seq_one_letter_code
_entity_poly.pdbx_strand_id
1 'polypeptide(L)'
;MKRYDSSLQADSTVARAQNSVNKLHNAVSQALSHPNEQTVEQAQNSLDHAEQSIQQVNRSLGPQGVEMAEEMLADEKGRLAKLNQQ
;
A
#
# COMPACT_ATOMS: atom_id res chain seq x y z
N MET A 1 -3.79 -28.47 -15.85
CA MET A 1 -4.67 -27.29 -15.61
C MET A 1 -4.27 -26.45 -14.38
N LYS A 2 -3.61 -26.98 -13.33
CA LYS A 2 -3.26 -26.20 -12.12
C LYS A 2 -2.35 -24.96 -12.31
N ARG A 3 -1.45 -24.96 -13.30
CA ARG A 3 -0.46 -23.89 -13.50
C ARG A 3 -1.06 -22.55 -13.93
N TYR A 4 -2.14 -22.57 -14.71
CA TYR A 4 -2.79 -21.37 -15.25
C TYR A 4 -3.60 -20.61 -14.19
N ASP A 5 -4.25 -21.34 -13.29
CA ASP A 5 -4.97 -20.77 -12.16
C ASP A 5 -3.99 -20.08 -11.19
N SER A 6 -2.85 -20.71 -10.91
CA SER A 6 -1.80 -20.15 -10.07
C SER A 6 -1.18 -18.85 -10.61
N SER A 7 -0.98 -18.72 -11.93
CA SER A 7 -0.47 -17.47 -12.52
C SER A 7 -1.47 -16.32 -12.42
N LEU A 8 -2.76 -16.58 -12.70
CA LEU A 8 -3.80 -15.56 -12.57
C LEU A 8 -4.01 -15.13 -11.11
N GLN A 9 -3.95 -16.08 -10.18
CA GLN A 9 -4.02 -15.76 -8.75
C GLN A 9 -2.82 -14.93 -8.30
N ALA A 10 -1.60 -15.26 -8.75
CA ALA A 10 -0.39 -14.49 -8.44
C ALA A 10 -0.50 -13.05 -8.96
N ASP A 11 -0.87 -12.86 -10.23
CA ASP A 11 -1.03 -11.53 -10.84
C ASP A 11 -2.09 -10.69 -10.10
N SER A 12 -3.24 -11.29 -9.76
CA SER A 12 -4.29 -10.61 -9.00
C SER A 12 -3.86 -10.23 -7.57
N THR A 13 -2.97 -11.02 -6.98
CA THR A 13 -2.50 -10.84 -5.62
C THR A 13 -1.45 -9.73 -5.56
N VAL A 14 -0.50 -9.69 -6.50
CA VAL A 14 0.45 -8.57 -6.65
C VAL A 14 -0.29 -7.26 -6.93
N ALA A 15 -1.28 -7.28 -7.84
CA ALA A 15 -2.10 -6.10 -8.13
C ALA A 15 -2.84 -5.58 -6.89
N ARG A 16 -3.21 -6.46 -5.94
CA ARG A 16 -3.84 -6.05 -4.67
C ARG A 16 -2.89 -5.24 -3.78
N ALA A 17 -1.62 -5.64 -3.67
CA ALA A 17 -0.62 -4.87 -2.92
C ALA A 17 -0.41 -3.49 -3.56
N GLN A 18 -0.16 -3.44 -4.86
CA GLN A 18 0.04 -2.19 -5.60
C GLN A 18 -1.16 -1.25 -5.49
N ASN A 19 -2.38 -1.77 -5.63
CA ASN A 19 -3.59 -0.96 -5.49
C ASN A 19 -3.76 -0.38 -4.09
N SER A 20 -3.41 -1.13 -3.04
CA SER A 20 -3.47 -0.60 -1.67
C SER A 20 -2.45 0.53 -1.45
N VAL A 21 -1.24 0.41 -1.99
CA VAL A 21 -0.23 1.47 -1.89
C VAL A 21 -0.62 2.69 -2.74
N ASN A 22 -1.23 2.51 -3.90
CA ASN A 22 -1.77 3.62 -4.69
C ASN A 22 -2.87 4.39 -3.94
N LYS A 23 -3.71 3.69 -3.18
CA LYS A 23 -4.72 4.34 -2.32
C LYS A 23 -4.06 5.13 -1.19
N LEU A 24 -3.04 4.57 -0.55
CA LEU A 24 -2.22 5.29 0.43
C LEU A 24 -1.62 6.57 -0.16
N HIS A 25 -0.97 6.47 -1.32
CA HIS A 25 -0.39 7.62 -2.03
C HIS A 25 -1.42 8.74 -2.25
N ASN A 26 -2.63 8.39 -2.69
CA ASN A 26 -3.70 9.36 -2.91
C ASN A 26 -4.15 10.02 -1.61
N ALA A 27 -4.31 9.25 -0.53
CA ALA A 27 -4.72 9.77 0.76
C ALA A 27 -3.64 10.68 1.39
N VAL A 28 -2.37 10.28 1.33
CA VAL A 28 -1.23 11.10 1.76
C VAL A 28 -1.14 12.39 0.96
N SER A 29 -1.33 12.32 -0.36
CA SER A 29 -1.30 13.52 -1.22
C SER A 29 -2.45 14.48 -0.93
N GLN A 30 -3.63 13.96 -0.59
CA GLN A 30 -4.77 14.78 -0.14
C GLN A 30 -4.47 15.45 1.20
N ALA A 31 -3.94 14.70 2.17
CA ALA A 31 -3.57 15.23 3.49
C ALA A 31 -2.46 16.28 3.41
N LEU A 32 -1.47 16.12 2.53
CA LEU A 32 -0.43 17.12 2.26
C LEU A 32 -0.97 18.40 1.63
N SER A 33 -2.01 18.28 0.81
CA SER A 33 -2.59 19.43 0.10
C SER A 33 -3.60 20.18 0.97
N HIS A 34 -4.36 19.47 1.80
CA HIS A 34 -5.41 20.02 2.64
C HIS A 34 -5.36 19.40 4.05
N PRO A 35 -4.35 19.75 4.86
CA PRO A 35 -4.14 19.10 6.16
C PRO A 35 -5.29 19.43 7.11
N ASN A 36 -6.02 18.40 7.49
CA ASN A 36 -7.03 18.42 8.55
C ASN A 36 -7.16 17.02 9.16
N GLU A 37 -7.82 16.92 10.31
CA GLU A 37 -7.96 15.65 11.05
C GLU A 37 -8.48 14.51 10.17
N GLN A 38 -9.52 14.77 9.37
CA GLN A 38 -10.14 13.76 8.51
C GLN A 38 -9.18 13.23 7.43
N THR A 39 -8.44 14.11 6.75
CA THR A 39 -7.50 13.70 5.69
C THR A 39 -6.28 12.96 6.25
N VAL A 40 -5.80 13.35 7.43
CA VAL A 40 -4.72 12.64 8.13
C VAL A 40 -5.18 11.26 8.59
N GLU A 41 -6.38 11.16 9.17
CA GLU A 41 -6.96 9.87 9.57
C GLU A 41 -7.16 8.95 8.37
N GLN A 42 -7.66 9.47 7.24
CA GLN A 42 -7.79 8.69 6.00
C GLN A 42 -6.45 8.18 5.47
N ALA A 43 -5.39 8.98 5.57
CA ALA A 43 -4.05 8.58 5.19
C ALA A 43 -3.51 7.48 6.11
N GLN A 44 -3.74 7.58 7.42
CA GLN A 44 -3.35 6.56 8.40
C GLN A 44 -4.10 5.24 8.19
N ASN A 45 -5.42 5.29 8.00
CA ASN A 45 -6.21 4.10 7.69
C ASN A 45 -5.74 3.44 6.39
N SER A 46 -5.43 4.24 5.36
CA SER A 46 -4.89 3.73 4.10
C SER A 46 -3.51 3.10 4.27
N LEU A 47 -2.70 3.59 5.21
CA LEU A 47 -1.40 3.02 5.54
C LEU A 47 -1.56 1.62 6.12
N ASP A 48 -2.42 1.47 7.13
CA ASP A 48 -2.69 0.19 7.77
C ASP A 48 -3.18 -0.85 6.74
N HIS A 49 -4.05 -0.45 5.81
CA HIS A 49 -4.52 -1.31 4.73
C HIS A 49 -3.42 -1.68 3.73
N ALA A 50 -2.51 -0.77 3.41
CA ALA A 50 -1.38 -1.04 2.53
C ALA A 50 -0.41 -2.05 3.15
N GLU A 51 -0.08 -1.88 4.43
CA GLU A 51 0.76 -2.82 5.18
C GLU A 51 0.16 -4.22 5.25
N GLN A 52 -1.13 -4.31 5.58
CA GLN A 52 -1.85 -5.59 5.64
C GLN A 52 -1.88 -6.28 4.28
N SER A 53 -2.12 -5.53 3.20
CA SER A 53 -2.14 -6.06 1.84
C SER A 53 -0.78 -6.64 1.45
N ILE A 54 0.29 -5.87 1.64
CA ILE A 54 1.67 -6.33 1.40
C ILE A 54 2.00 -7.57 2.21
N GLN A 55 1.66 -7.59 3.51
CA GLN A 55 1.92 -8.76 4.36
C GLN A 55 1.20 -10.01 3.85
N GLN A 56 -0.04 -9.88 3.37
CA GLN A 56 -0.81 -10.99 2.80
C GLN A 56 -0.19 -11.50 1.50
N VAL A 57 0.23 -10.60 0.61
CA VAL A 57 0.89 -10.98 -0.64
C VAL A 57 2.24 -11.65 -0.37
N ASN A 58 3.04 -11.10 0.54
CA ASN A 58 4.33 -11.66 0.92
C ASN A 58 4.19 -13.08 1.50
N ARG A 59 3.16 -13.33 2.32
CA ARG A 59 2.85 -14.69 2.81
C ARG A 59 2.44 -15.66 1.69
N SER A 60 1.87 -15.17 0.60
CA SER A 60 1.35 -15.98 -0.51
C SER A 60 2.40 -16.26 -1.58
N LEU A 61 3.12 -15.22 -2.02
CA LEU A 61 4.03 -15.23 -3.17
C LEU A 61 5.51 -15.05 -2.77
N GLY A 62 5.79 -14.74 -1.51
CA GLY A 62 7.12 -14.40 -1.03
C GLY A 62 7.51 -12.94 -1.30
N PRO A 63 8.73 -12.54 -0.88
CA PRO A 63 9.18 -11.14 -0.93
C PRO A 63 9.24 -10.56 -2.34
N GLN A 64 9.54 -11.38 -3.35
CA GLN A 64 9.63 -10.91 -4.75
C GLN A 64 8.27 -10.42 -5.28
N GLY A 65 7.15 -10.90 -4.72
CA GLY A 65 5.81 -10.47 -5.13
C GLY A 65 5.40 -9.09 -4.61
N VAL A 66 6.19 -8.50 -3.70
CA VAL A 66 5.83 -7.24 -3.02
C VAL A 66 6.90 -6.16 -3.07
N GLU A 67 8.09 -6.45 -3.58
CA GLU A 67 9.26 -5.54 -3.55
C GLU A 67 8.92 -4.10 -3.98
N MET A 68 8.28 -3.93 -5.15
CA MET A 68 7.87 -2.61 -5.63
C MET A 68 6.84 -1.94 -4.71
N ALA A 69 5.90 -2.71 -4.16
CA ALA A 69 4.89 -2.17 -3.25
C ALA A 69 5.50 -1.78 -1.89
N GLU A 70 6.51 -2.52 -1.41
CA GLU A 70 7.27 -2.21 -0.21
C GLU A 70 8.09 -0.92 -0.36
N GLU A 71 8.73 -0.72 -1.52
CA GLU A 71 9.46 0.52 -1.83
C GLU A 71 8.52 1.74 -1.81
N MET A 72 7.40 1.66 -2.55
CA MET A 72 6.41 2.73 -2.56
C MET A 72 5.79 2.98 -1.17
N LEU A 73 5.55 1.92 -0.38
CA LEU A 73 5.06 2.04 0.99
C LEU A 73 6.05 2.81 1.88
N ALA A 74 7.35 2.55 1.74
CA ALA A 74 8.38 3.24 2.52
C ALA A 74 8.41 4.74 2.21
N ASP A 75 8.31 5.12 0.93
CA ASP A 75 8.23 6.52 0.51
C ASP A 75 7.00 7.22 1.09
N GLU A 76 5.82 6.59 1.00
CA GLU A 76 4.58 7.17 1.52
C GLU A 76 4.56 7.27 3.05
N LYS A 77 5.16 6.31 3.77
CA LYS A 77 5.39 6.43 5.22
C LYS A 77 6.23 7.65 5.56
N GLY A 78 7.30 7.89 4.79
CA GLY A 78 8.15 9.07 4.96
C GLY A 78 7.39 10.37 4.71
N ARG A 79 6.48 10.40 3.72
CA ARG A 79 5.62 11.55 3.44
C ARG A 79 4.58 11.78 4.53
N LEU A 80 3.91 10.72 5.01
CA LEU A 80 2.93 10.80 6.09
C LEU A 80 3.56 11.26 7.41
N ALA A 81 4.77 10.78 7.73
CA ALA A 81 5.48 11.20 8.94
C ALA A 81 5.72 12.73 8.99
N LYS A 82 5.90 13.38 7.83
CA LYS A 82 6.06 14.85 7.77
C LYS A 82 4.79 15.60 8.15
N LEU A 83 3.60 15.01 7.95
CA LEU A 83 2.32 15.61 8.37
C LEU A 83 2.16 15.58 9.88
N ASN A 84 2.59 14.49 10.54
CA ASN A 84 2.46 14.32 11.99
C ASN A 84 3.47 15.16 12.81
N GLN A 85 4.42 15.83 12.15
CA GLN A 85 5.43 16.68 12.78
C GLN A 85 5.13 18.19 12.67
N GLN A 86 4.00 18.55 12.04
CA GLN A 86 3.53 19.93 11.91
C GLN A 86 2.65 20.32 13.10
#